data_AF-A0A846UXX5-F1
#
_entry.id   AF-A0A846UXX5-F1
#
_cell.length_a   1.000
_cell.length_b   1.000
_cell.length_c   1.000
_cell.angle_alpha   90.00
_cell.angle_beta   90.00
_cell.angle_gamma   90.00
#
_symmetry.space_group_name_H-M   'P 1'
#
loop_
_entity.id
_entity.type
_entity.pdbx_description
1 polymer ?
#
loop_
_entity_poly.entity_id
_entity_poly.type
_entity_poly.pdbx_seq_one_letter_code
_entity_poly.pdbx_strand_id
1 'polypeptide(L)'
;MSGTIILSKQKSLDVRTVDFARITSAIRARVSTSPVARGLLESIDDFGMNMISADELSAGEFAEFYGLMKDIRDDLKADHGLTAFFDELLRFIEVDERLGVK
;
A
#
# COMPACT_ATOMS: atom_id res chain seq x y z
N MET A 1 -2.25 -7.94 16.87
CA MET A 1 -2.70 -8.46 15.56
C MET A 1 -2.20 -7.48 14.51
N SER A 2 -1.16 -7.82 13.74
CA SER A 2 -0.57 -6.96 12.70
C SER A 2 -1.50 -6.82 11.49
N GLY A 3 -1.22 -5.82 10.65
CA GLY A 3 -1.77 -5.79 9.28
C GLY A 3 -0.73 -6.26 8.27
N THR A 4 -1.16 -6.56 7.05
CA THR A 4 -0.30 -7.06 5.99
C THR A 4 -0.59 -6.33 4.67
N ILE A 5 0.46 -5.97 3.94
CA ILE A 5 0.35 -5.47 2.55
C ILE A 5 0.85 -6.57 1.62
N ILE A 6 -0.01 -7.09 0.77
CA ILE A 6 0.32 -8.10 -0.23
C ILE A 6 0.64 -7.39 -1.54
N LEU A 7 1.86 -7.55 -2.03
CA LEU A 7 2.30 -7.00 -3.31
C LEU A 7 2.12 -8.03 -4.42
N SER A 8 2.42 -9.29 -4.15
CA SER A 8 2.26 -10.41 -5.07
C SER A 8 2.11 -11.72 -4.30
N LYS A 9 1.80 -12.82 -5.00
CA LYS A 9 1.70 -14.17 -4.40
C LYS A 9 2.92 -14.60 -3.57
N GLN A 10 4.08 -14.01 -3.81
CA GLN A 10 5.34 -14.36 -3.15
C GLN A 10 5.90 -13.22 -2.29
N LYS A 11 5.24 -12.05 -2.27
CA LYS A 11 5.72 -10.85 -1.60
C LYS A 11 4.62 -10.20 -0.79
N SER A 12 4.80 -10.19 0.51
CA SER A 12 4.00 -9.45 1.47
C SER A 12 4.89 -8.78 2.50
N LEU A 13 4.37 -7.74 3.12
CA LEU A 13 5.01 -7.01 4.20
C LEU A 13 4.07 -6.90 5.38
N ASP A 14 4.55 -7.31 6.54
CA ASP A 14 3.82 -7.13 7.79
C ASP A 14 4.07 -5.75 8.36
N VAL A 15 3.02 -5.15 8.92
CA VAL A 15 3.05 -3.83 9.50
C VAL A 15 2.33 -3.83 10.85
N ARG A 16 2.85 -3.04 11.78
CA ARG A 16 2.28 -2.92 13.12
C ARG A 16 0.85 -2.40 13.02
N THR A 17 -0.04 -2.83 13.91
CA THR A 17 -1.47 -2.46 13.87
C THR A 17 -1.71 -0.96 13.79
N VAL A 18 -0.98 -0.18 14.59
CA VAL A 18 -1.12 1.29 14.64
C VAL A 18 -0.66 1.93 13.32
N ASP A 19 0.42 1.41 12.75
CA ASP A 19 0.97 1.87 11.49
C ASP A 19 0.04 1.48 10.32
N PHE A 20 -0.51 0.26 10.33
CA PHE A 20 -1.51 -0.17 9.37
C PHE A 20 -2.74 0.74 9.40
N ALA A 21 -3.26 1.06 10.59
CA ALA A 21 -4.40 1.97 10.73
C ALA A 21 -4.10 3.39 10.19
N ARG A 22 -2.87 3.88 10.34
CA ARG A 22 -2.44 5.16 9.76
C ARG A 22 -2.39 5.10 8.24
N ILE A 23 -1.83 4.03 7.69
CA ILE A 23 -1.75 3.79 6.24
C ILE A 23 -3.16 3.72 5.64
N THR A 24 -4.04 2.91 6.22
CA THR A 24 -5.41 2.73 5.71
C THR A 24 -6.23 4.01 5.81
N SER A 25 -6.06 4.80 6.88
CA SER A 25 -6.64 6.13 7.00
C SER A 25 -6.15 7.08 5.89
N ALA A 26 -4.84 7.07 5.60
CA ALA A 26 -4.24 7.89 4.55
C ALA A 26 -4.67 7.48 3.13
N ILE A 27 -4.87 6.18 2.88
CA ILE A 27 -5.48 5.66 1.65
C ILE A 27 -6.94 6.09 1.56
N ARG A 28 -7.69 5.96 2.65
CA ARG A 28 -9.12 6.33 2.71
C ARG A 28 -9.35 7.81 2.39
N ALA A 29 -8.45 8.68 2.82
CA ALA A 29 -8.47 10.10 2.48
C ALA A 29 -8.37 10.38 0.96
N ARG A 30 -7.85 9.41 0.17
CA ARG A 30 -7.61 9.52 -1.27
C ARG A 30 -8.60 8.73 -2.14
N VAL A 31 -9.56 8.04 -1.53
CA VAL A 31 -10.59 7.24 -2.26
C VAL A 31 -11.42 8.10 -3.22
N SER A 32 -11.61 9.38 -2.91
CA SER A 32 -12.34 10.29 -3.80
C SER A 32 -11.56 10.71 -5.06
N THR A 33 -10.23 10.55 -5.04
CA THR A 33 -9.32 11.01 -6.11
C THR A 33 -8.61 9.86 -6.83
N SER A 34 -8.66 8.64 -6.30
CA SER A 34 -8.00 7.45 -6.86
C SER A 34 -8.96 6.25 -6.81
N PRO A 35 -9.39 5.71 -7.95
CA PRO A 35 -10.18 4.48 -8.01
C PRO A 35 -9.42 3.29 -7.39
N VAL A 36 -8.09 3.25 -7.56
CA VAL A 36 -7.23 2.21 -6.98
C VAL A 36 -7.26 2.25 -5.45
N ALA A 37 -7.29 3.44 -4.84
CA ALA A 37 -7.40 3.57 -3.38
C ALA A 37 -8.66 2.90 -2.81
N ARG A 38 -9.76 2.85 -3.57
CA ARG A 38 -10.97 2.12 -3.15
C ARG A 38 -10.75 0.60 -3.15
N GLY A 39 -10.21 0.07 -4.25
CA GLY A 39 -9.94 -1.37 -4.39
C GLY A 39 -8.97 -1.89 -3.32
N LEU A 40 -7.94 -1.09 -2.99
CA LEU A 40 -6.97 -1.44 -1.95
C LEU A 40 -7.60 -1.62 -0.55
N LEU A 41 -8.75 -0.99 -0.28
CA LEU A 41 -9.45 -1.08 1.00
C LEU A 41 -10.55 -2.15 1.03
N GLU A 42 -10.86 -2.79 -0.11
CA GLU A 42 -11.96 -3.76 -0.22
C GLU A 42 -11.82 -4.91 0.79
N SER A 43 -10.61 -5.48 0.92
CA SER A 43 -10.29 -6.52 1.90
C SER A 43 -10.59 -6.11 3.36
N ILE A 44 -10.49 -4.82 3.67
CA ILE A 44 -10.71 -4.26 5.00
C ILE A 44 -12.19 -3.94 5.19
N ASP A 45 -12.77 -3.23 4.23
CA ASP A 45 -14.11 -2.65 4.34
C ASP A 45 -15.20 -3.71 4.17
N ASP A 46 -15.01 -4.66 3.26
CA ASP A 46 -16.02 -5.67 2.92
C ASP A 46 -15.83 -6.99 3.69
N PHE A 47 -14.60 -7.32 4.07
CA PHE A 47 -14.26 -8.60 4.71
C PHE A 47 -13.67 -8.48 6.11
N GLY A 48 -13.38 -7.26 6.59
CA GLY A 48 -12.82 -7.04 7.93
C GLY A 48 -11.40 -7.58 8.13
N MET A 49 -10.66 -7.82 7.04
CA MET A 49 -9.28 -8.32 7.10
C MET A 49 -8.31 -7.15 7.25
N ASN A 50 -7.31 -7.26 8.14
CA ASN A 50 -6.24 -6.27 8.24
C ASN A 50 -5.22 -6.44 7.09
N MET A 51 -5.70 -6.30 5.86
CA MET A 51 -4.95 -6.63 4.65
C MET A 51 -5.22 -5.63 3.55
N ILE A 52 -4.15 -5.20 2.87
CA ILE A 52 -4.22 -4.45 1.61
C ILE A 52 -3.67 -5.36 0.51
N SER A 53 -4.44 -5.58 -0.54
CA SER A 53 -4.06 -6.47 -1.65
C SER A 53 -3.77 -5.66 -2.91
N ALA A 54 -2.53 -5.71 -3.37
CA ALA A 54 -2.07 -5.09 -4.60
C ALA A 54 -1.66 -6.12 -5.67
N ASP A 55 -1.82 -7.41 -5.39
CA ASP A 55 -1.43 -8.52 -6.27
C ASP A 55 -2.40 -8.72 -7.45
N GLU A 56 -3.65 -8.28 -7.31
CA GLU A 56 -4.67 -8.32 -8.37
C GLU A 56 -4.66 -7.06 -9.26
N LEU A 57 -3.86 -6.05 -8.93
CA LEU A 57 -3.76 -4.82 -9.72
C LEU A 57 -3.08 -5.08 -11.08
N SER A 58 -3.68 -4.54 -12.13
CA SER A 58 -3.05 -4.45 -13.45
C SER A 58 -1.81 -3.54 -13.42
N ALA A 59 -0.99 -3.57 -14.46
CA ALA A 59 0.23 -2.75 -14.53
C ALA A 59 -0.04 -1.23 -14.35
N GLY A 60 -1.13 -0.73 -14.94
CA GLY A 60 -1.52 0.68 -14.80
C GLY A 60 -1.96 1.03 -13.37
N GLU A 61 -2.77 0.18 -12.76
CA GLU A 61 -3.24 0.37 -11.38
C GLU A 61 -2.10 0.19 -10.37
N PHE A 62 -1.15 -0.69 -10.66
CA PHE A 62 0.03 -0.90 -9.82
C PHE A 62 0.97 0.31 -9.85
N ALA A 63 1.09 0.98 -11.01
CA ALA A 63 1.79 2.26 -11.11
C ALA A 63 1.09 3.38 -10.33
N GLU A 64 -0.24 3.43 -10.36
CA GLU A 64 -1.01 4.37 -9.53
C GLU A 64 -0.85 4.06 -8.03
N PHE A 65 -0.89 2.79 -7.63
CA PHE A 65 -0.60 2.35 -6.27
C PHE A 65 0.79 2.76 -5.80
N TYR A 66 1.81 2.62 -6.65
CA TYR A 66 3.16 3.09 -6.34
C TYR A 66 3.20 4.60 -6.07
N GLY A 67 2.54 5.39 -6.92
CA GLY A 67 2.39 6.84 -6.71
C GLY A 67 1.67 7.15 -5.39
N LEU A 68 0.57 6.45 -5.11
CA LEU A 68 -0.19 6.59 -3.88
C LEU A 68 0.67 6.34 -2.63
N MET A 69 1.47 5.27 -2.64
CA MET A 69 2.35 4.92 -1.52
C MET A 69 3.48 5.93 -1.33
N LYS A 70 3.99 6.55 -2.41
CA LYS A 70 4.94 7.66 -2.31
C LYS A 70 4.33 8.88 -1.64
N ASP A 71 3.14 9.28 -2.07
CA ASP A 71 2.46 10.44 -1.50
C ASP A 71 2.15 10.22 -0.01
N ILE A 72 1.68 9.03 0.35
CA ILE A 72 1.41 8.68 1.75
C ILE A 72 2.69 8.65 2.58
N ARG A 73 3.79 8.11 2.04
CA ARG A 73 5.10 8.15 2.71
C ARG A 73 5.50 9.59 3.02
N ASP A 74 5.33 10.50 2.07
CA ASP A 74 5.72 11.89 2.24
C ASP A 74 4.83 12.62 3.27
N ASP A 75 3.52 12.31 3.31
CA ASP A 75 2.61 12.78 4.36
C ASP A 75 3.00 12.28 5.76
N LEU A 76 3.40 11.00 5.85
CA LEU A 76 3.69 10.32 7.12
C LEU A 76 5.16 10.43 7.53
N LYS A 77 5.99 11.15 6.78
CA LYS A 77 7.45 11.27 6.99
C LYS A 77 7.84 11.84 8.36
N ALA A 78 6.94 12.60 9.00
CA ALA A 78 7.15 13.11 10.36
C ALA A 78 7.08 12.01 11.43
N ASP A 79 6.52 10.85 11.11
CA ASP A 79 6.39 9.70 12.01
C ASP A 79 7.56 8.75 11.78
N HIS A 80 8.66 8.96 12.51
CA HIS A 80 9.97 8.31 12.31
C HIS A 80 9.93 6.77 12.25
N GLY A 81 8.86 6.11 12.71
CA GLY A 81 8.71 4.65 12.67
C GLY A 81 8.27 4.08 11.31
N LEU A 82 7.65 4.89 10.44
CA LEU A 82 7.03 4.41 9.20
C LEU A 82 7.93 4.57 7.97
N THR A 83 8.88 5.49 7.99
CA THR A 83 9.73 5.79 6.84
C THR A 83 10.49 4.56 6.33
N ALA A 84 11.09 3.78 7.21
CA ALA A 84 11.83 2.58 6.83
C ALA A 84 10.92 1.51 6.19
N PHE A 85 9.69 1.35 6.72
CA PHE A 85 8.70 0.45 6.15
C PHE A 85 8.30 0.88 4.73
N PHE A 86 8.03 2.17 4.54
CA PHE A 86 7.71 2.69 3.20
C PHE A 86 8.90 2.60 2.24
N ASP A 87 10.12 2.85 2.69
CA ASP A 87 11.32 2.70 1.87
C ASP A 87 11.49 1.25 1.39
N GLU A 88 11.20 0.27 2.26
CA GLU A 88 11.19 -1.15 1.91
C GLU A 88 10.05 -1.50 0.94
N LEU A 89 8.82 -1.06 1.24
CA LEU A 89 7.64 -1.24 0.39
C LEU A 89 7.87 -0.70 -1.02
N LEU A 90 8.33 0.55 -1.13
CA LEU A 90 8.59 1.20 -2.42
C LEU A 90 9.71 0.50 -3.19
N ARG A 91 10.76 0.02 -2.51
CA ARG A 91 11.81 -0.77 -3.16
C ARG A 91 11.27 -2.06 -3.75
N PHE A 92 10.37 -2.75 -3.07
CA PHE A 92 9.75 -3.97 -3.61
C PHE A 92 8.84 -3.67 -4.80
N ILE A 93 8.10 -2.57 -4.74
CA ILE A 93 7.26 -2.12 -5.84
C ILE A 93 8.12 -1.74 -7.06
N GLU A 94 9.24 -1.04 -6.86
CA GLU A 94 10.17 -0.59 -7.92
C GLU A 94 10.77 -1.73 -8.74
N VAL A 95 11.03 -2.87 -8.10
CA VAL A 95 11.60 -4.05 -8.77
C VAL A 95 10.52 -5.01 -9.30
N ASP A 96 9.24 -4.66 -9.15
CA ASP A 96 8.14 -5.47 -9.67
C ASP A 96 8.04 -5.32 -11.20
N GLU A 97 7.93 -6.45 -11.89
CA GLU A 97 7.90 -6.51 -13.35
C GLU A 97 6.73 -5.70 -13.95
N ARG A 98 5.65 -5.50 -13.19
CA ARG A 98 4.48 -4.70 -13.61
C ARG A 98 4.80 -3.21 -13.79
N LEU A 99 5.85 -2.69 -13.15
CA LEU A 99 6.30 -1.31 -13.36
C LEU A 99 7.17 -1.13 -14.60
N GLY A 100 7.58 -2.21 -15.27
CA GLY A 100 8.27 -2.14 -16.55
C GLY A 100 9.68 -1.54 -16.50
N VAL A 101 10.30 -1.40 -15.32
CA VAL A 101 11.70 -0.97 -15.21
C VAL A 101 12.59 -2.18 -15.53
N LYS A 102 12.93 -2.34 -16.82
CA LYS A 102 14.08 -3.15 -17.26
C LYS A 102 15.26 -2.25 -17.58
#